data_AF-A0A2T1E4K0-F1
#
_entry.id   AF-A0A2T1E4K0-F1
#
_cell.length_a   1.000
_cell.length_b   1.000
_cell.length_c   1.000
_cell.angle_alpha   90.00
_cell.angle_beta   90.00
_cell.angle_gamma   90.00
#
_symmetry.space_group_name_H-M   'P 1'
#
loop_
_entity.id
_entity.type
_entity.pdbx_description
1 polymer ?
#
loop_
_entity_poly.entity_id
_entity_poly.type
_entity_poly.pdbx_seq_one_letter_code
_entity_poly.pdbx_strand_id
1 'polypeptide(L)' 'MWDDPMELQEMADNERLSVLIPSDLKQEFETLCKVERRSMSAQVVLLIERAVEEAKKQGQIPSEQQTK' A
#
# COMPACT_ATOMS: atom_id res chain seq x y z
N MET A 1 11.86 -23.35 -33.10
CA MET A 1 11.32 -23.96 -31.86
C MET A 1 11.29 -22.81 -30.87
N TRP A 2 10.12 -22.17 -30.82
CA TRP A 2 9.61 -21.18 -29.86
C TRP A 2 10.63 -20.33 -29.10
N ASP A 3 10.78 -19.07 -29.53
CA ASP A 3 10.96 -17.95 -28.62
C ASP A 3 9.79 -17.99 -27.63
N ASP A 4 10.09 -18.10 -26.34
CA ASP A 4 9.09 -17.95 -25.27
C ASP A 4 9.33 -16.58 -24.60
N PRO A 5 8.76 -15.48 -25.14
CA PRO A 5 8.86 -14.15 -24.54
C PRO A 5 7.83 -13.93 -23.41
N MET A 6 7.34 -14.99 -22.78
CA MET A 6 6.34 -14.91 -21.71
C MET A 6 6.93 -15.10 -20.32
N GLU A 7 7.74 -14.13 -19.89
CA GLU A 7 7.77 -13.72 -18.47
C GLU A 7 7.80 -12.19 -18.36
N LEU A 8 7.00 -11.51 -19.18
CA LEU A 8 6.38 -10.25 -18.76
C LEU A 8 5.27 -10.63 -17.75
N GLN A 9 5.67 -11.03 -16.53
CA GLN A 9 4.76 -10.98 -15.41
C GLN A 9 4.25 -9.55 -15.35
N GLU A 10 2.96 -9.39 -15.61
CA GLU A 10 2.19 -8.16 -15.43
C GLU A 10 2.63 -7.52 -14.11
N MET A 11 3.49 -6.50 -14.19
CA MET A 11 3.78 -5.66 -13.04
C MET A 11 2.46 -4.97 -12.75
N ALA A 12 1.71 -5.49 -11.78
CA ALA A 12 0.48 -4.91 -11.29
C ALA A 12 0.63 -3.39 -11.23
N ASP A 13 -0.36 -2.66 -11.74
CA ASP A 13 -0.40 -1.19 -11.82
C ASP A 13 -0.22 -0.58 -10.42
N ASN A 14 1.02 -0.46 -9.99
CA ASN A 14 1.39 0.03 -8.68
C ASN A 14 1.68 1.53 -8.79
N GLU A 15 0.87 2.33 -8.13
CA GLU A 15 1.06 3.78 -8.06
C GLU A 15 2.02 4.16 -6.92
N ARG A 16 2.86 5.18 -7.16
CA ARG A 16 3.84 5.66 -6.18
C ARG A 16 3.27 6.83 -5.38
N LEU A 17 3.10 6.62 -4.07
CA LEU A 17 2.80 7.68 -3.12
C LEU A 17 4.09 8.25 -2.49
N SER A 18 4.27 9.57 -2.50
CA SER A 18 5.36 10.26 -1.80
C SER A 18 4.78 11.26 -0.81
N VAL A 19 5.18 11.19 0.46
CA VAL A 19 4.61 11.97 1.57
C VAL A 19 5.71 12.65 2.37
N LEU A 20 5.46 13.88 2.82
CA LEU A 20 6.29 14.58 3.80
C LEU A 20 5.68 14.40 5.18
N ILE A 21 6.47 13.87 6.12
CA ILE A 21 6.07 13.68 7.52
C ILE A 21 7.15 14.24 8.45
N PRO A 22 6.80 14.60 9.71
CA PRO A 22 7.79 14.96 10.71
C PRO A 22 8.85 13.87 10.88
N SER A 23 10.10 14.28 11.10
CA SER A 23 11.23 13.36 11.29
C SER A 23 11.00 12.37 12.43
N ASP A 24 10.48 12.86 13.55
CA ASP A 24 10.27 12.05 14.75
C ASP A 24 9.22 10.96 14.51
N LEU A 25 8.13 11.30 13.81
CA LEU A 25 7.09 10.35 13.41
C LEU A 25 7.65 9.23 12.52
N LYS A 26 8.57 9.58 11.59
CA LYS A 26 9.24 8.57 10.75
C LYS A 26 10.05 7.59 11.61
N GLN A 27 10.78 8.07 12.62
CA GLN A 27 11.60 7.23 13.48
C GLN A 27 10.75 6.29 14.35
N GLU A 28 9.64 6.78 14.89
CA GLU A 28 8.67 5.96 15.61
C GLU A 28 8.06 4.89 14.69
N PHE A 29 7.71 5.26 13.46
CA PHE A 29 7.17 4.34 12.48
C PHE A 29 8.19 3.26 12.06
N GLU A 30 9.46 3.62 11.86
CA GLU A 30 10.53 2.66 11.60
C GLU A 30 10.72 1.67 12.75
N THR A 31 10.57 2.15 13.99
CA THR A 31 10.64 1.32 15.20
C THR A 31 9.47 0.34 15.24
N LEU A 32 8.25 0.80 14.94
CA LEU A 32 7.07 -0.07 14.82
C LEU A 32 7.28 -1.17 13.76
N CYS A 33 7.80 -0.82 12.59
CA CYS A 33 8.08 -1.78 11.52
C CYS A 33 9.06 -2.88 11.97
N LYS A 34 10.08 -2.54 12.77
CA LYS A 34 11.03 -3.50 13.34
C LYS A 34 10.35 -4.45 14.33
N VAL A 35 9.48 -3.94 15.19
CA VAL A 35 8.73 -4.75 16.17
C VAL A 35 7.80 -5.73 15.45
N GLU A 36 7.10 -5.26 14.41
CA GLU A 36 6.18 -6.08 13.61
C GLU A 36 6.87 -6.97 12.57
N ARG A 37 8.20 -6.87 12.42
CA ARG A 37 9.02 -7.59 11.43
C ARG A 37 8.52 -7.41 10.00
N ARG A 38 8.14 -6.17 9.64
CA ARG A 38 7.62 -5.80 8.32
C ARG A 38 8.45 -4.70 7.69
N SER A 39 8.45 -4.64 6.37
CA SER A 39 9.01 -3.48 5.66
C SER A 39 8.10 -2.26 5.84
N MET A 40 8.67 -1.06 5.74
CA MET A 40 7.90 0.18 5.83
C MET A 40 6.78 0.24 4.79
N SER A 41 7.07 -0.14 3.55
CA SER A 41 6.07 -0.14 2.46
C SER A 41 4.91 -1.10 2.76
N ALA A 42 5.21 -2.32 3.21
CA ALA A 42 4.18 -3.28 3.58
C ALA A 42 3.32 -2.79 4.76
N GLN A 43 3.95 -2.14 5.75
CA GLN A 43 3.24 -1.56 6.88
C GLN A 43 2.34 -0.39 6.45
N VAL A 44 2.82 0.48 5.56
CA VAL A 44 2.03 1.60 5.02
C VAL A 44 0.82 1.07 4.24
N VAL A 45 1.01 0.06 3.38
CA VAL A 45 -0.10 -0.56 2.63
C VAL A 45 -1.15 -1.09 3.60
N LEU A 46 -0.76 -1.85 4.63
CA LEU A 46 -1.69 -2.37 5.64
C LEU A 46 -2.49 -1.27 6.35
N LEU A 47 -1.82 -0.15 6.70
CA LEU A 47 -2.47 0.97 7.36
C LEU A 47 -3.45 1.68 6.42
N ILE A 48 -3.08 1.86 5.15
CA ILE A 48 -3.95 2.46 4.13
C ILE A 48 -5.17 1.57 3.87
N GLU A 49 -4.99 0.25 3.71
CA GLU A 49 -6.08 -0.71 3.51
C GLU A 49 -7.09 -0.64 4.65
N ARG A 50 -6.62 -0.70 5.89
CA ARG A 50 -7.49 -0.60 7.08
C ARG A 50 -8.24 0.72 7.14
N ALA A 51 -7.57 1.83 6.83
CA ALA A 51 -8.20 3.15 6.82
C ALA A 51 -9.29 3.25 5.73
N VAL A 52 -9.02 2.72 4.54
CA VAL A 52 -9.98 2.69 3.41
C VAL A 52 -11.17 1.79 3.74
N GLU A 53 -10.93 0.58 4.27
CA GLU A 53 -12.00 -0.32 4.71
C GLU A 53 -12.90 0.31 5.77
N GLU A 54 -12.31 0.97 6.76
CA GLU A 54 -13.07 1.64 7.81
C GLU A 54 -13.88 2.82 7.26
N ALA A 55 -13.29 3.62 6.37
CA ALA A 55 -13.99 4.71 5.69
C ALA A 55 -15.18 4.19 4.85
N LYS A 56 -15.02 3.03 4.18
CA LYS A 56 -16.14 2.35 3.47
C LYS A 56 -17.24 1.91 4.43
N LYS A 57 -16.88 1.27 5.56
CA LYS A 57 -17.84 0.81 6.58
C LYS A 57 -18.63 1.98 7.19
N GLN A 58 -17.98 3.12 7.40
CA GLN A 58 -18.59 4.33 7.91
C GLN A 58 -19.39 5.10 6.84
N GLY A 59 -19.36 4.68 5.59
CA GLY A 59 -20.02 5.36 4.47
C GLY A 59 -19.36 6.69 4.07
N GLN A 60 -18.11 6.92 4.48
CA GLN A 60 -17.35 8.13 4.12
C GLN A 60 -16.90 8.12 2.66
N ILE A 61 -16.62 6.93 2.13
CA ILE A 61 -16.29 6.72 0.73
C ILE A 61 -17.14 5.56 0.16
N PRO A 62 -17.47 5.58 -1.14
CA PRO A 62 -18.23 4.50 -1.76
C PRO A 62 -17.53 3.14 -1.61
N SER A 63 -18.31 2.10 -1.34
CA SER A 63 -17.81 0.72 -1.23
C SER A 63 -17.37 0.14 -2.58
N GLU A 64 -17.91 0.68 -3.67
CA GLU A 64 -17.64 0.26 -5.05
C GLU A 64 -16.60 1.20 -5.68
N GLN A 65 -15.41 0.67 -5.96
CA GLN A 65 -14.56 1.28 -6.98
C GLN A 65 -15.25 1.06 -8.33
N GLN A 66 -16.03 2.03 -8.80
CA GLN A 66 -16.32 2.14 -10.23
C GLN A 66 -15.01 2.56 -10.92
N THR A 67 -14.17 1.58 -11.22
CA THR A 67 -13.10 1.77 -12.20
C THR A 67 -13.78 1.89 -13.55
N LYS A 68 -13.59 3.05 -14.19
CA LYS A 68 -14.06 3.38 -15.52
C LYS A 68 -12.99 3.05 -16.54
#